data_AF-A0A8X8W130-F1
#
_entry.id   AF-A0A8X8W130-F1
#
_cell.length_a   1.000
_cell.length_b   1.000
_cell.length_c   1.000
_cell.angle_alpha   90.00
_cell.angle_beta   90.00
_cell.angle_gamma   90.00
#
_symmetry.space_group_name_H-M   'P 1'
#
loop_
_entity.id
_entity.type
_entity.pdbx_description
1 polymer ?
#
loop_
_entity_poly.entity_id
_entity_poly.type
_entity_poly.pdbx_seq_one_letter_code
_entity_poly.pdbx_strand_id
1 'polypeptide(L)'
;MPRGELLRLGGIPHALSERRWYASNQILPDGRIIIVGGRAQHNYEFYPGDSRSIKLDFLRQTKDGYENNLYPFLHLLPDGNLFIFANRQSIVLDYKQDRVVRQLPAITGGDSRNYPSSGSCFCCLWKRISLRWRRRVTDDQPVWGMAKMPSARVMSDMLLLPNGDVIIINGAKSGAEGWEAGRNPVTTPHIYRPDAPADKRFTSAAASPRPRMYHSTTILLANGRVLVGGSNPHIY
;
A
#
# COMPACT_ATOMS: atom_id res chain seq x y z
N MET A 1 30.90 -0.71 -12.08
CA MET A 1 29.62 -0.05 -11.69
C MET A 1 29.07 0.66 -12.93
N PRO A 2 28.05 0.14 -13.64
CA PRO A 2 27.36 0.96 -14.62
C PRO A 2 26.56 2.01 -13.86
N ARG A 3 26.90 3.30 -14.06
CA ARG A 3 26.05 4.41 -13.61
C ARG A 3 24.71 4.24 -14.32
N GLY A 4 23.61 4.13 -13.58
CA GLY A 4 22.28 4.12 -14.17
C GLY A 4 22.09 5.34 -15.07
N GLU A 5 21.60 5.11 -16.29
CA GLU A 5 21.37 6.18 -17.26
C GLU A 5 19.96 6.75 -17.04
N LEU A 6 19.87 8.08 -16.92
CA LEU A 6 18.59 8.77 -16.80
C LEU A 6 18.01 8.89 -18.20
N LEU A 7 17.06 8.01 -18.53
CA LEU A 7 16.30 8.11 -19.77
C LEU A 7 15.41 9.36 -19.69
N ARG A 8 15.87 10.48 -20.26
CA ARG A 8 15.01 11.63 -20.52
C ARG A 8 14.09 11.23 -21.65
N LEU A 9 12.86 10.83 -21.32
CA LEU A 9 11.78 10.73 -22.29
C LEU A 9 11.62 12.13 -22.90
N GLY A 10 12.22 12.34 -24.09
CA GLY A 10 12.13 13.60 -24.80
C GLY A 10 10.66 13.95 -24.98
N GLY A 11 10.21 15.07 -24.41
CA GLY A 11 8.84 15.55 -24.58
C GLY A 11 7.97 15.62 -23.32
N ILE A 12 8.48 15.39 -22.11
CA ILE A 12 7.74 15.74 -20.87
C ILE A 12 8.35 17.01 -20.23
N PRO A 13 8.01 18.21 -20.72
CA PRO A 13 8.28 19.41 -19.94
C PRO A 13 7.49 19.28 -18.62
N HIS A 14 8.14 19.51 -17.48
CA HIS A 14 7.53 19.45 -16.13
C HIS A 14 7.22 18.05 -15.58
N ALA A 15 8.16 17.10 -15.63
CA ALA A 15 7.95 15.74 -15.12
C ALA A 15 7.53 15.71 -13.63
N LEU A 16 8.37 16.23 -12.73
CA LEU A 16 8.11 16.44 -11.30
C LEU A 16 9.08 17.51 -10.76
N SER A 17 8.67 18.26 -9.74
CA SER A 17 9.51 19.23 -9.03
C SER A 17 10.53 18.55 -8.12
N GLU A 18 10.16 17.40 -7.57
CA GLU A 18 11.00 16.64 -6.65
C GLU A 18 11.45 15.31 -7.25
N ARG A 19 12.69 14.91 -6.95
CA ARG A 19 13.18 13.57 -7.29
C ARG A 19 12.64 12.57 -6.28
N ARG A 20 11.90 11.58 -6.78
CA ARG A 20 11.20 10.60 -5.94
C ARG A 20 11.62 9.18 -6.27
N TRP A 21 12.03 8.44 -5.24
CA TRP A 21 12.09 6.98 -5.25
C TRP A 21 11.08 6.47 -4.22
N TYR A 22 10.34 5.40 -4.53
CA TYR A 22 9.39 4.76 -3.60
C TYR A 22 8.24 5.67 -3.12
N ALA A 23 7.79 6.56 -4.01
CA ALA A 23 6.55 7.32 -3.84
C ALA A 23 5.32 6.50 -4.26
N SER A 24 4.14 6.95 -3.85
CA SER A 24 2.86 6.40 -4.31
C SER A 24 2.11 7.45 -5.12
N ASN A 25 1.27 7.00 -6.05
CA ASN A 25 0.44 7.87 -6.87
C ASN A 25 -1.03 7.45 -6.86
N GLN A 26 -1.93 8.41 -7.03
CA GLN A 26 -3.38 8.18 -7.10
C GLN A 26 -4.00 9.09 -8.16
N ILE A 27 -4.85 8.54 -9.02
CA ILE A 27 -5.63 9.31 -10.00
C ILE A 27 -6.78 10.01 -9.25
N LEU A 28 -6.96 11.30 -9.53
CA LEU A 28 -7.97 12.18 -8.95
C LEU A 28 -9.19 12.34 -9.89
N PRO A 29 -10.36 12.79 -9.37
CA PRO A 29 -11.56 12.99 -10.19
C PRO A 29 -11.41 14.02 -11.31
N ASP A 30 -10.46 14.94 -11.19
CA ASP A 30 -10.16 15.96 -12.20
C ASP A 30 -9.16 15.47 -13.27
N GLY A 31 -8.79 14.17 -13.24
CA GLY A 31 -7.85 13.56 -14.17
C GLY A 31 -6.37 13.78 -13.84
N ARG A 32 -6.05 14.60 -12.83
CA ARG A 32 -4.66 14.75 -12.35
C ARG A 32 -4.24 13.55 -11.52
N ILE A 33 -2.94 13.40 -11.36
CA ILE A 33 -2.31 12.39 -10.52
C ILE A 33 -1.68 13.13 -9.34
N ILE A 34 -2.08 12.79 -8.13
CA ILE A 34 -1.33 13.19 -6.93
C ILE A 34 -0.21 12.19 -6.68
N ILE A 35 0.99 12.68 -6.39
CA ILE A 35 2.18 11.89 -6.13
C ILE A 35 2.68 12.26 -4.74
N VAL A 36 2.74 11.27 -3.85
CA VAL A 36 2.95 11.49 -2.41
C VAL A 36 4.22 10.78 -1.95
N GLY A 37 5.09 11.54 -1.29
CA GLY A 37 6.24 11.02 -0.56
C GLY A 37 7.34 10.46 -1.46
N GLY A 38 8.04 9.46 -0.94
CA GLY A 38 9.27 8.92 -1.50
C GLY A 38 10.46 9.17 -0.58
N ARG A 39 11.60 8.57 -0.93
CA ARG A 39 12.81 8.63 -0.11
C ARG A 39 13.29 10.06 0.08
N ALA A 40 13.41 10.47 1.34
CA ALA A 40 13.71 11.84 1.77
C ALA A 40 12.68 12.91 1.31
N GLN A 41 11.52 12.52 0.78
CA GLN A 41 10.49 13.42 0.30
C GLN A 41 9.30 13.46 1.27
N HIS A 42 9.10 14.60 1.92
CA HIS A 42 8.03 14.81 2.92
C HIS A 42 6.98 15.79 2.39
N ASN A 43 6.58 15.57 1.14
CA ASN A 43 5.73 16.47 0.36
C ASN A 43 4.90 15.66 -0.66
N TYR A 44 3.97 16.33 -1.31
CA TYR A 44 3.26 15.82 -2.48
C TYR A 44 3.20 16.87 -3.58
N GLU A 45 2.94 16.42 -4.80
CA GLU A 45 2.77 17.27 -5.98
C GLU A 45 1.75 16.66 -6.95
N PHE A 46 1.40 17.40 -8.01
CA PHE A 46 0.40 16.99 -9.00
C PHE A 46 1.00 16.89 -10.39
N TYR A 47 0.51 15.92 -11.18
CA TYR A 47 0.83 15.77 -12.59
C TYR A 47 -0.43 15.56 -13.45
N PRO A 48 -0.61 16.32 -14.54
CA PRO A 48 0.07 17.58 -14.84
C PRO A 48 -0.19 18.62 -13.74
N GLY A 49 0.76 19.52 -13.51
CA GLY A 49 0.63 20.53 -12.47
C GLY A 49 1.66 21.64 -12.59
N ASP A 50 1.56 22.63 -11.71
CA ASP A 50 2.30 23.89 -11.80
C ASP A 50 3.73 23.80 -11.24
N SER A 51 4.34 22.62 -11.27
CA SER A 51 5.65 22.35 -10.66
C SER A 51 5.74 22.81 -9.18
N ARG A 52 4.63 22.73 -8.44
CA ARG A 52 4.56 23.07 -7.01
C ARG A 52 4.65 21.82 -6.14
N SER A 53 5.60 21.84 -5.20
CA SER A 53 5.75 20.82 -4.15
C SER A 53 5.13 21.34 -2.85
N ILE A 54 4.20 20.58 -2.27
CA ILE A 54 3.43 20.96 -1.08
C ILE A 54 3.90 20.12 0.10
N LYS A 55 4.33 20.78 1.17
CA LYS A 55 4.84 20.12 2.38
C LYS A 55 3.74 19.29 3.05
N LEU A 56 4.13 18.11 3.53
CA LEU A 56 3.24 17.20 4.26
C LEU A 56 3.98 16.65 5.49
N ASP A 57 3.85 17.36 6.61
CA ASP A 57 4.52 17.03 7.87
C ASP A 57 4.22 15.60 8.36
N PHE A 58 3.05 15.06 8.00
CA PHE A 58 2.67 13.68 8.30
C PHE A 58 3.73 12.65 7.86
N LEU A 59 4.35 12.83 6.69
CA LEU A 59 5.39 11.92 6.22
C LEU A 59 6.67 12.03 7.05
N ARG A 60 6.98 13.23 7.55
CA ARG A 60 8.13 13.45 8.43
C ARG A 60 7.89 12.81 9.80
N GLN A 61 6.68 12.91 10.32
CA GLN A 61 6.28 12.34 11.61
C GLN A 61 6.23 10.80 11.60
N THR A 62 5.88 10.20 10.46
CA THR A 62 5.80 8.74 10.30
C THR A 62 7.13 8.08 9.92
N LYS A 63 8.15 8.89 9.59
CA LYS A 63 9.50 8.41 9.29
C LYS A 63 10.20 7.95 10.56
N ASP A 64 10.69 6.71 10.56
CA ASP A 64 11.56 6.16 11.58
C ASP A 64 13.01 6.04 11.09
N GLY A 65 13.85 5.36 11.88
CA GLY A 65 15.26 5.09 11.52
C GLY A 65 15.43 4.14 10.33
N TYR A 66 14.38 3.44 9.90
CA TYR A 66 14.40 2.41 8.86
C TYR A 66 13.59 2.80 7.61
N GLU A 67 13.02 4.01 7.58
CA GLU A 67 12.16 4.53 6.49
C GLU A 67 10.90 3.69 6.26
N ASN A 68 10.29 3.21 7.34
CA ASN A 68 9.04 2.45 7.36
C ASN A 68 7.78 3.28 6.99
N ASN A 69 7.92 4.24 6.09
CA ASN A 69 6.87 5.12 5.62
C ASN A 69 6.91 5.35 4.09
N LEU A 70 7.76 4.60 3.39
CA LEU A 70 7.81 4.57 1.93
C LEU A 70 6.62 3.79 1.37
N TYR A 71 6.30 4.04 0.09
CA TYR A 71 5.07 3.57 -0.54
C TYR A 71 3.81 3.81 0.33
N PRO A 72 3.52 5.06 0.72
CA PRO A 72 2.35 5.37 1.52
C PRO A 72 1.08 4.88 0.80
N PHE A 73 0.12 4.30 1.52
CA PHE A 73 -1.12 3.84 0.89
C PHE A 73 -2.04 5.03 0.65
N LEU A 74 -2.48 5.18 -0.60
CA LEU A 74 -3.33 6.26 -1.04
C LEU A 74 -4.68 5.69 -1.48
N HIS A 75 -5.78 6.23 -0.94
CA HIS A 75 -7.12 5.88 -1.38
C HIS A 75 -7.99 7.12 -1.46
N LEU A 76 -8.62 7.34 -2.60
CA LEU A 76 -9.63 8.39 -2.74
C LEU A 76 -10.91 7.96 -2.00
N LEU A 77 -11.40 8.82 -1.11
CA LEU A 77 -12.62 8.59 -0.36
C LEU A 77 -13.86 9.09 -1.14
N PRO A 78 -15.07 8.57 -0.84
CA PRO A 78 -16.29 8.98 -1.55
C PRO A 78 -16.66 10.46 -1.42
N ASP A 79 -16.16 11.14 -0.39
CA ASP A 79 -16.32 12.59 -0.18
C ASP A 79 -15.34 13.44 -1.01
N GLY A 80 -14.43 12.78 -1.75
CA GLY A 80 -13.41 13.42 -2.56
C GLY A 80 -12.13 13.79 -1.81
N ASN A 81 -12.00 13.43 -0.53
CA ASN A 81 -10.74 13.59 0.21
C ASN A 81 -9.80 12.40 -0.03
N LEU A 82 -8.51 12.59 0.24
CA LEU A 82 -7.49 11.55 0.09
C LEU A 82 -7.14 10.93 1.44
N PHE A 83 -7.37 9.63 1.59
CA PHE A 83 -6.80 8.86 2.70
C PHE A 83 -5.34 8.55 2.41
N ILE A 84 -4.46 8.89 3.36
CA ILE A 84 -3.03 8.58 3.32
C ILE A 84 -2.67 7.78 4.56
N PHE A 85 -2.07 6.61 4.36
CA PHE A 85 -1.54 5.78 5.45
C PHE A 85 -0.02 5.61 5.29
N ALA A 86 0.72 5.80 6.38
CA ALA A 86 2.14 5.56 6.44
C ALA A 86 2.57 5.05 7.83
N ASN A 87 3.44 4.05 7.84
CA ASN A 87 3.92 3.33 9.02
C ASN A 87 2.77 2.67 9.81
N ARG A 88 2.21 3.39 10.79
CA ARG A 88 1.08 2.94 11.64
C ARG A 88 -0.01 3.99 11.76
N GLN A 89 0.17 5.13 11.10
CA GLN A 89 -0.70 6.29 11.23
C GLN A 89 -1.37 6.58 9.89
N SER A 90 -2.47 7.31 9.94
CA SER A 90 -3.14 7.78 8.74
C SER A 90 -3.85 9.09 8.95
N ILE A 91 -4.05 9.78 7.85
CA ILE A 91 -4.73 11.06 7.76
C ILE A 91 -5.73 11.05 6.61
N VAL A 92 -6.69 11.98 6.68
CA VAL A 92 -7.55 12.38 5.59
C VAL A 92 -7.11 13.78 5.16
N LEU A 93 -6.61 13.89 3.93
CA LEU A 93 -6.12 15.13 3.32
C LEU A 93 -7.18 15.70 2.37
N ASP A 94 -7.56 16.95 2.59
CA ASP A 94 -8.21 17.78 1.58
C ASP A 94 -7.11 18.41 0.72
N TYR A 95 -6.81 17.74 -0.38
CA TYR A 95 -5.75 18.12 -1.31
C TYR A 95 -6.14 19.34 -2.18
N LYS A 96 -7.38 19.83 -2.10
CA LYS A 96 -7.81 21.04 -2.81
C LYS A 96 -7.49 22.29 -2.00
N GLN A 97 -7.46 22.15 -0.68
CA GLN A 97 -7.17 23.23 0.27
C GLN A 97 -5.83 23.04 1.00
N ASP A 98 -5.01 22.09 0.54
CA ASP A 98 -3.71 21.74 1.11
C ASP A 98 -3.73 21.46 2.63
N ARG A 99 -4.83 20.89 3.16
CA ARG A 99 -5.02 20.74 4.62
C ARG A 99 -5.37 19.33 5.05
N VAL A 100 -4.83 18.94 6.21
CA VAL A 100 -5.25 17.70 6.88
C VAL A 100 -6.59 17.95 7.55
N VAL A 101 -7.63 17.26 7.10
CA VAL A 101 -8.98 17.34 7.65
C VAL A 101 -9.07 16.54 8.95
N ARG A 102 -8.39 15.40 8.99
CA ARG A 102 -8.51 14.45 10.08
C ARG A 102 -7.28 13.59 10.24
N GLN A 103 -6.91 13.31 11.48
CA GLN A 103 -5.99 12.23 11.82
C GLN A 103 -6.77 11.06 12.42
N LEU A 104 -6.49 9.85 11.95
CA LEU A 104 -7.12 8.64 12.47
C LEU A 104 -6.29 8.04 13.60
N PRO A 105 -6.89 7.21 14.47
CA PRO A 105 -6.13 6.49 15.50
C PRO A 105 -4.97 5.70 14.89
N ALA A 106 -3.88 5.54 15.64
CA ALA A 106 -2.79 4.69 15.20
C ALA A 106 -3.19 3.20 15.29
N ILE A 107 -2.66 2.37 14.40
CA ILE A 107 -2.77 0.92 14.53
C ILE A 107 -1.95 0.45 15.73
N THR A 108 -2.54 -0.38 16.58
CA THR A 108 -1.89 -0.98 17.74
C THR A 108 -1.03 -2.19 17.35
N GLY A 109 -0.12 -2.61 18.24
CA GLY A 109 0.70 -3.81 18.04
C GLY A 109 2.15 -3.55 17.57
N GLY A 110 2.61 -2.30 17.52
CA GLY A 110 4.03 -1.98 17.40
C GLY A 110 4.61 -2.03 15.98
N ASP A 111 4.16 -2.95 15.15
CA ASP A 111 4.74 -3.22 13.82
C ASP A 111 4.39 -2.17 12.75
N SER A 112 5.38 -1.81 11.93
CA SER A 112 5.18 -1.04 10.69
C SER A 112 4.32 -1.81 9.69
N ARG A 113 3.49 -1.11 8.91
CA ARG A 113 2.69 -1.66 7.81
C ARG A 113 3.17 -1.22 6.42
N ASN A 114 4.29 -0.50 6.34
CA ASN A 114 4.88 -0.03 5.08
C ASN A 114 6.26 -0.63 4.85
N TYR A 115 6.72 -0.47 3.62
CA TYR A 115 8.10 -0.76 3.23
C TYR A 115 9.09 -0.02 4.13
N PRO A 116 10.24 -0.63 4.48
CA PRO A 116 10.72 -1.96 4.04
C PRO A 116 10.31 -3.15 4.94
N SER A 117 9.67 -2.90 6.08
CA SER A 117 9.54 -3.95 7.10
C SER A 117 8.39 -4.92 6.84
N SER A 118 7.35 -4.51 6.12
CA SER A 118 6.18 -5.37 5.91
C SER A 118 5.57 -5.31 4.52
N GLY A 119 5.83 -4.27 3.71
CA GLY A 119 5.52 -4.17 2.28
C GLY A 119 4.04 -4.24 1.87
N SER A 120 3.19 -4.66 2.79
CA SER A 120 1.95 -5.34 2.46
C SER A 120 0.90 -5.04 3.51
N CYS A 121 0.04 -4.10 3.14
CA CYS A 121 -1.14 -3.72 3.87
C CYS A 121 -2.06 -4.92 4.08
N PHE A 122 -2.25 -5.36 5.32
CA PHE A 122 -3.62 -5.65 5.77
C PHE A 122 -3.93 -4.74 6.96
N CYS A 123 -4.50 -3.60 6.63
CA CYS A 123 -5.42 -2.90 7.50
C CYS A 123 -6.81 -3.43 7.16
N CYS A 124 -7.60 -3.91 8.13
CA CYS A 124 -9.05 -4.11 7.92
C CYS A 124 -9.74 -2.74 7.75
N LEU A 125 -9.43 -2.00 6.69
CA LEU A 125 -10.47 -1.27 5.98
C LEU A 125 -11.22 -2.34 5.16
N TRP A 126 -12.52 -2.18 4.96
CA TRP A 126 -13.37 -3.09 4.19
C TRP A 126 -13.94 -4.27 4.98
N LYS A 127 -14.97 -3.97 5.78
CA LYS A 127 -16.20 -4.76 5.70
C LYS A 127 -17.15 -4.00 4.76
N ARG A 128 -17.42 -4.54 3.58
CA ARG A 128 -18.24 -3.85 2.57
C ARG A 128 -19.72 -4.22 2.76
N ILE A 129 -20.57 -3.22 2.57
CA ILE A 129 -21.94 -3.29 2.00
C ILE A 129 -22.72 -4.57 2.35
N SER A 130 -23.36 -4.55 3.52
CA SER A 130 -24.77 -4.92 3.60
C SER A 130 -25.52 -3.73 4.18
N LEU A 131 -26.81 -3.60 3.87
CA LEU A 131 -27.69 -2.47 4.22
C LEU A 131 -27.96 -2.31 5.73
N ARG A 132 -26.99 -2.64 6.59
CA ARG A 132 -27.06 -2.38 8.03
C ARG A 132 -25.66 -2.17 8.59
N TRP A 133 -25.44 -0.96 9.12
CA TRP A 133 -24.27 -0.51 9.91
C TRP A 133 -22.97 -0.25 9.14
N ARG A 134 -22.85 0.97 8.59
CA ARG A 134 -21.62 1.60 8.10
C ARG A 134 -20.63 1.76 9.27
N ARG A 135 -19.57 0.96 9.33
CA ARG A 135 -18.37 1.31 10.10
C ARG A 135 -17.15 1.42 9.18
N ARG A 136 -16.65 2.63 8.92
CA ARG A 136 -15.69 3.01 7.85
C ARG A 136 -14.80 4.18 8.31
N VAL A 137 -13.69 4.45 7.62
CA VAL A 137 -12.80 5.60 7.87
C VAL A 137 -13.53 6.97 7.93
N THR A 138 -14.72 7.04 7.35
CA THR A 138 -15.62 8.19 7.37
C THR A 138 -16.51 8.32 8.61
N ASP A 139 -16.45 7.39 9.56
CA ASP A 139 -17.27 7.46 10.79
C ASP A 139 -16.80 8.54 11.75
N ASP A 140 -17.64 9.00 12.67
CA ASP A 140 -17.25 10.00 13.68
C ASP A 140 -16.13 9.49 14.62
N GLN A 141 -16.05 8.17 14.85
CA GLN A 141 -15.01 7.53 15.67
C GLN A 141 -14.52 6.21 15.05
N PRO A 142 -13.59 6.26 14.08
CA PRO A 142 -13.10 5.09 13.38
C PRO A 142 -12.14 4.31 14.28
N VAL A 143 -12.31 2.99 14.29
CA VAL A 143 -11.45 2.06 15.03
C VAL A 143 -10.90 1.01 14.09
N TRP A 144 -9.64 0.60 14.32
CA TRP A 144 -9.00 -0.44 13.53
C TRP A 144 -9.41 -1.83 14.01
N GLY A 145 -9.88 -2.65 13.09
CA GLY A 145 -10.07 -4.08 13.33
C GLY A 145 -8.82 -4.87 12.95
N MET A 146 -8.43 -5.84 13.79
CA MET A 146 -7.34 -6.76 13.50
C MET A 146 -7.89 -8.18 13.31
N ALA A 147 -7.38 -8.89 12.31
CA ALA A 147 -7.63 -10.30 12.11
C ALA A 147 -6.30 -11.06 12.10
N LYS A 148 -6.28 -12.24 12.71
CA LYS A 148 -5.10 -13.11 12.71
C LYS A 148 -5.00 -13.84 11.39
N MET A 149 -3.87 -13.67 10.71
CA MET A 149 -3.56 -14.40 9.49
C MET A 149 -3.30 -15.90 9.77
N PRO A 150 -3.65 -16.82 8.84
CA PRO A 150 -3.34 -18.24 9.00
C PRO A 150 -1.84 -18.54 9.04
N SER A 151 -1.03 -17.68 8.42
CA SER A 151 0.44 -17.75 8.46
C SER A 151 1.02 -16.35 8.56
N ALA A 152 2.15 -16.22 9.26
CA ALA A 152 2.96 -15.01 9.21
C ALA A 152 3.35 -14.70 7.75
N ARG A 153 3.34 -13.42 7.38
CA ARG A 153 3.61 -12.98 6.02
C ARG A 153 4.07 -11.52 6.00
N VAL A 154 5.17 -11.26 5.29
CA VAL A 154 5.65 -9.94 4.86
C VAL A 154 5.79 -9.95 3.33
N MET A 155 5.76 -8.79 2.67
CA MET A 155 5.98 -8.67 1.21
C MET A 155 4.93 -9.40 0.34
N SER A 156 3.72 -9.57 0.87
CA SER A 156 2.59 -10.09 0.12
C SER A 156 1.93 -9.08 -0.80
N ASP A 157 1.40 -9.58 -1.90
CA ASP A 157 0.41 -8.85 -2.67
C ASP A 157 -0.99 -9.15 -2.13
N MET A 158 -1.87 -8.14 -2.22
CA MET A 158 -3.28 -8.27 -1.93
C MET A 158 -4.11 -7.73 -3.07
N LEU A 159 -5.06 -8.54 -3.54
CA LEU A 159 -5.85 -8.23 -4.73
C LEU A 159 -7.33 -8.55 -4.49
N LEU A 160 -8.18 -7.58 -4.78
CA LEU A 160 -9.63 -7.75 -4.77
C LEU A 160 -10.04 -8.64 -5.95
N LEU A 161 -10.83 -9.68 -5.67
CA LEU A 161 -11.40 -10.58 -6.66
C LEU A 161 -12.80 -10.10 -7.10
N PRO A 162 -13.29 -10.50 -8.29
CA PRO A 162 -14.61 -10.07 -8.79
C PRO A 162 -15.79 -10.42 -7.89
N ASN A 163 -15.65 -11.46 -7.05
CA ASN A 163 -16.67 -11.89 -6.10
C ASN A 163 -16.65 -11.11 -4.77
N GLY A 164 -15.74 -10.14 -4.60
CA GLY A 164 -15.58 -9.36 -3.36
C GLY A 164 -14.64 -9.99 -2.33
N ASP A 165 -14.12 -11.19 -2.57
CA ASP A 165 -13.06 -11.79 -1.76
C ASP A 165 -11.71 -11.11 -2.05
N VAL A 166 -10.73 -11.34 -1.19
CA VAL A 166 -9.37 -10.81 -1.36
C VAL A 166 -8.39 -11.97 -1.37
N ILE A 167 -7.56 -12.07 -2.41
CA ILE A 167 -6.42 -13.00 -2.41
C ILE A 167 -5.19 -12.33 -1.79
N ILE A 168 -4.53 -13.05 -0.89
CA ILE A 168 -3.27 -12.69 -0.25
C ILE A 168 -2.22 -13.70 -0.71
N ILE A 169 -1.25 -13.26 -1.49
CA ILE A 169 -0.28 -14.11 -2.19
C ILE A 169 1.13 -13.53 -2.09
N ASN A 170 2.16 -14.31 -2.42
CA ASN A 170 3.58 -13.93 -2.35
C ASN A 170 4.05 -13.62 -0.91
N GLY A 171 5.34 -13.35 -0.76
CA GLY A 171 5.95 -12.95 0.50
C GLY A 171 6.67 -14.08 1.24
N ALA A 172 7.07 -13.76 2.48
CA ALA A 172 7.88 -14.60 3.35
C ALA A 172 7.35 -14.58 4.79
N LYS A 173 7.65 -15.59 5.62
CA LYS A 173 7.14 -15.63 7.00
C LYS A 173 7.81 -14.60 7.91
N SER A 174 9.04 -14.20 7.61
CA SER A 174 9.80 -13.25 8.41
C SER A 174 10.86 -12.52 7.58
N GLY A 175 11.40 -11.44 8.13
CA GLY A 175 12.42 -10.63 7.46
C GLY A 175 11.89 -9.28 7.00
N ALA A 176 12.61 -8.68 6.06
CA ALA A 176 12.28 -7.39 5.46
C ALA A 176 12.49 -7.43 3.94
N GLU A 177 12.09 -6.36 3.29
CA GLU A 177 12.21 -6.16 1.86
C GLU A 177 13.65 -5.86 1.43
N GLY A 178 14.10 -6.57 0.38
CA GLY A 178 15.45 -6.45 -0.16
C GLY A 178 16.54 -7.16 0.65
N TRP A 179 17.75 -7.09 0.12
CA TRP A 179 19.00 -7.48 0.80
C TRP A 179 19.05 -8.90 1.37
N GLU A 180 18.38 -9.85 0.73
CA GLU A 180 18.22 -11.23 1.22
C GLU A 180 17.69 -11.34 2.66
N ALA A 181 17.04 -10.28 3.17
CA ALA A 181 16.56 -10.24 4.54
C ALA A 181 15.29 -11.09 4.75
N GLY A 182 14.56 -11.39 3.67
CA GLY A 182 13.37 -12.22 3.67
C GLY A 182 13.69 -13.72 3.87
N ARG A 183 12.99 -14.36 4.81
CA ARG A 183 13.23 -15.76 5.20
C ARG A 183 11.94 -16.57 5.21
N ASN A 184 12.06 -17.86 4.89
CA ASN A 184 10.95 -18.82 4.82
C ASN A 184 9.85 -18.35 3.86
N PRO A 185 10.05 -18.47 2.54
CA PRO A 185 9.06 -18.06 1.54
C PRO A 185 7.69 -18.70 1.79
N VAL A 186 6.62 -17.95 1.55
CA VAL A 186 5.25 -18.46 1.69
C VAL A 186 4.65 -18.70 0.31
N THR A 187 4.47 -19.98 -0.03
CA THR A 187 3.98 -20.41 -1.34
C THR A 187 2.47 -20.63 -1.39
N THR A 188 1.81 -20.79 -0.25
CA THR A 188 0.36 -20.99 -0.13
C THR A 188 -0.35 -19.65 -0.10
N PRO A 189 -1.21 -19.29 -1.08
CA PRO A 189 -2.04 -18.09 -1.00
C PRO A 189 -3.20 -18.28 -0.02
N HIS A 190 -3.71 -17.18 0.55
CA HIS A 190 -4.91 -17.17 1.39
C HIS A 190 -6.02 -16.36 0.72
N ILE A 191 -7.24 -16.87 0.74
CA ILE A 191 -8.44 -16.14 0.35
C ILE A 191 -9.11 -15.62 1.62
N TYR A 192 -9.25 -14.30 1.70
CA TYR A 192 -9.95 -13.59 2.75
C TYR A 192 -11.37 -13.25 2.30
N ARG A 193 -12.36 -13.63 3.12
CA ARG A 193 -13.79 -13.34 2.90
C ARG A 193 -14.27 -12.34 3.94
N PRO A 194 -14.39 -11.04 3.61
CA PRO A 194 -14.69 -9.99 4.61
C PRO A 194 -15.98 -10.24 5.40
N ASP A 195 -16.97 -10.87 4.78
CA ASP A 195 -18.31 -11.06 5.33
C ASP A 195 -18.50 -12.41 6.04
N ALA A 196 -17.50 -13.29 5.97
CA ALA A 196 -17.57 -14.58 6.65
C ALA A 196 -17.39 -14.45 8.17
N PRO A 197 -17.98 -15.38 8.95
CA PRO A 197 -17.66 -15.59 10.36
C PRO A 197 -16.15 -15.70 10.59
N ALA A 198 -15.69 -15.31 11.78
CA ALA A 198 -14.26 -15.17 12.07
C ALA A 198 -13.46 -16.48 11.83
N ASP A 199 -14.06 -17.63 12.12
CA ASP A 199 -13.52 -18.98 11.92
C ASP A 199 -13.46 -19.43 10.45
N LYS A 200 -14.24 -18.80 9.57
CA LYS A 200 -14.32 -19.11 8.12
C LYS A 200 -13.77 -18.01 7.23
N ARG A 201 -13.16 -17.00 7.84
CA ARG A 201 -12.71 -15.78 7.16
C ARG A 201 -11.54 -16.01 6.22
N PHE A 202 -10.75 -17.05 6.48
CA PHE A 202 -9.61 -17.41 5.66
C PHE A 202 -9.73 -18.84 5.14
N THR A 203 -9.39 -19.04 3.89
CA THR A 203 -9.15 -20.37 3.30
C THR A 203 -7.89 -20.36 2.47
N SER A 204 -7.08 -21.41 2.58
CA SER A 204 -5.87 -21.57 1.77
C SER A 204 -6.22 -22.00 0.35
N ALA A 205 -5.51 -21.45 -0.64
CA ALA A 205 -5.54 -21.91 -2.03
C ALA A 205 -4.39 -22.91 -2.29
N ALA A 206 -4.35 -23.48 -3.50
CA ALA A 206 -3.24 -24.35 -3.92
C ALA A 206 -1.90 -23.60 -3.87
N ALA A 207 -0.86 -24.28 -3.38
CA ALA A 207 0.47 -23.70 -3.27
C ALA A 207 1.14 -23.53 -4.65
N SER A 208 1.88 -22.43 -4.81
CA SER A 208 2.77 -22.22 -5.96
C SER A 208 4.09 -22.98 -5.76
N PRO A 209 4.63 -23.67 -6.78
CA PRO A 209 5.96 -24.28 -6.68
C PRO A 209 7.10 -23.25 -6.64
N ARG A 210 6.83 -22.00 -7.05
CA ARG A 210 7.83 -20.94 -7.12
C ARG A 210 7.60 -19.91 -6.02
N PRO A 211 8.60 -19.65 -5.15
CA PRO A 211 8.53 -18.56 -4.19
C PRO A 211 8.57 -17.21 -4.91
N ARG A 212 7.81 -16.26 -4.39
CA ARG A 212 7.72 -14.89 -4.89
C ARG A 212 7.84 -13.97 -3.68
N MET A 213 8.91 -13.19 -3.62
CA MET A 213 9.24 -12.33 -2.47
C MET A 213 9.42 -10.89 -2.93
N TYR A 214 10.32 -10.12 -2.32
CA TYR A 214 10.60 -8.75 -2.71
C TYR A 214 10.70 -8.56 -4.25
N HIS A 215 10.11 -7.49 -4.77
CA HIS A 215 9.89 -7.25 -6.20
C HIS A 215 9.01 -8.28 -6.92
N SER A 216 8.13 -9.01 -6.22
CA SER A 216 7.01 -9.71 -6.86
C SER A 216 5.87 -8.77 -7.19
N THR A 217 5.01 -9.19 -8.12
CA THR A 217 3.76 -8.49 -8.41
C THR A 217 2.66 -9.48 -8.77
N THR A 218 1.42 -9.05 -8.55
CA THR A 218 0.22 -9.82 -8.80
C THR A 218 -0.84 -8.93 -9.44
N ILE A 219 -1.46 -9.39 -10.54
CA ILE A 219 -2.52 -8.65 -11.24
C ILE A 219 -3.71 -9.56 -11.60
N LEU A 220 -4.92 -9.01 -11.48
CA LEU A 220 -6.15 -9.66 -11.92
C LEU A 220 -6.27 -9.57 -13.45
N LEU A 221 -6.50 -10.71 -14.10
CA LEU A 221 -6.81 -10.77 -15.52
C LEU A 221 -8.31 -10.63 -15.74
N ALA A 222 -8.71 -10.14 -16.92
CA ALA A 222 -10.12 -9.94 -17.29
C ALA A 222 -10.97 -11.23 -17.22
N ASN A 223 -10.34 -12.40 -17.32
CA ASN A 223 -11.01 -13.70 -17.19
C ASN A 223 -11.06 -14.24 -15.74
N GLY A 224 -10.75 -13.41 -14.75
CA GLY A 224 -10.78 -13.76 -13.32
C GLY A 224 -9.57 -14.54 -12.82
N ARG A 225 -8.61 -14.89 -13.68
CA ARG A 225 -7.34 -15.50 -13.26
C ARG A 225 -6.41 -14.46 -12.68
N VAL A 226 -5.44 -14.91 -11.89
CA VAL A 226 -4.43 -14.08 -11.25
C VAL A 226 -3.06 -14.37 -11.87
N LEU A 227 -2.42 -13.35 -12.45
CA LEU A 227 -1.06 -13.44 -12.98
C LEU A 227 -0.06 -13.03 -11.90
N VAL A 228 1.00 -13.83 -11.72
CA VAL A 228 2.03 -13.62 -10.70
C VAL A 228 3.42 -13.60 -11.34
N GLY A 229 4.19 -12.54 -11.09
CA GLY A 229 5.51 -12.32 -11.69
C GLY A 229 6.54 -11.74 -10.70
N GLY A 230 7.76 -11.50 -11.21
CA GLY A 230 8.83 -10.87 -10.44
C GLY A 230 9.50 -11.79 -9.40
N SER A 231 9.98 -11.19 -8.31
CA SER A 231 10.84 -11.75 -7.27
C SER A 231 12.33 -11.56 -7.55
N ASN A 232 12.91 -10.55 -6.89
CA ASN A 232 14.34 -10.27 -6.88
C ASN A 232 14.77 -9.91 -5.44
N PRO A 233 15.02 -10.92 -4.59
CA PRO A 233 15.44 -10.69 -3.21
C PRO A 233 16.94 -10.36 -3.06
N HIS A 234 17.72 -10.46 -4.13
CA HIS A 234 19.18 -10.44 -4.09
C HIS A 234 19.77 -9.07 -3.73
N ILE A 235 20.99 -9.12 -3.17
CA ILE A 235 21.93 -8.00 -3.10
C ILE A 235 22.64 -7.94 -4.47
N TYR A 236 22.78 -6.74 -5.05
CA TYR A 236 23.40 -6.53 -6.36
C TYR A 236 24.86 -7.00 -6.42
#